data_AF-A0A946CVQ6-F1
#
_entry.id   AF-A0A946CVQ6-F1
#
_cell.length_a   1.000
_cell.length_b   1.000
_cell.length_c   1.000
_cell.angle_alpha   90.00
_cell.angle_beta   90.00
_cell.angle_gamma   90.00
#
_symmetry.space_group_name_H-M   'P 1'
#
loop_
_entity.id
_entity.type
_entity.pdbx_description
1 polymer ?
#
loop_
_entity_poly.entity_id
_entity_poly.type
_entity_poly.pdbx_seq_one_letter_code
_entity_poly.pdbx_strand_id
1 'polypeptide(L)' 'MMHFWGVRGSIPSPGSETARYDGNTSCISLSLDETHTLVLDAGSGLRVLGQQPFAKPHVFYFLLSHVL' A
#
# COMPACT_ATOMS: atom_id res chain seq x y z
N MET A 1 2.82 -5.65 11.63
CA MET A 1 3.18 -6.57 10.51
C MET A 1 3.38 -5.72 9.25
N MET A 2 4.28 -6.12 8.34
CA MET A 2 4.52 -5.36 7.10
C MET A 2 3.87 -6.05 5.90
N HIS A 3 3.21 -5.27 5.03
CA HIS A 3 2.59 -5.74 3.79
C HIS A 3 2.95 -4.83 2.61
N PHE A 4 3.20 -5.44 1.45
CA PHE A 4 3.42 -4.74 0.18
C PHE A 4 2.13 -4.78 -0.63
N TRP A 5 1.59 -3.60 -0.94
CA TRP A 5 0.40 -3.43 -1.78
C TRP A 5 0.76 -2.98 -3.20
N GLY A 6 2.01 -2.54 -3.39
CA GLY A 6 2.59 -2.23 -4.68
C GLY A 6 4.10 -2.05 -4.56
N VAL A 7 4.82 -2.51 -5.58
CA VAL A 7 6.30 -2.54 -5.61
C VAL A 7 6.87 -1.99 -6.93
N ARG A 8 6.00 -1.54 -7.84
CA ARG A 8 6.42 -0.92 -9.10
C ARG A 8 6.82 0.53 -8.86
N GLY A 9 7.66 1.05 -9.75
CA GLY A 9 8.03 2.47 -9.78
C GLY A 9 6.87 3.36 -10.21
N SER A 10 7.13 4.37 -11.01
CA SER A 10 6.13 5.40 -11.35
C SER A 10 4.95 4.91 -12.17
N ILE A 11 5.07 3.78 -12.89
CA ILE A 11 4.03 3.29 -13.81
C ILE A 11 3.52 1.93 -13.32
N PRO A 12 2.21 1.80 -13.04
CA PRO A 12 1.63 0.51 -12.71
C PRO A 12 1.69 -0.39 -13.94
N SER A 13 2.02 -1.66 -13.74
CA SER A 13 2.10 -2.67 -14.79
C SER A 13 1.24 -3.87 -14.41
N PRO A 14 -0.10 -3.75 -14.36
CA PRO A 14 -0.98 -4.86 -14.01
C PRO A 14 -1.04 -5.88 -15.16
N GLY A 15 -0.89 -7.17 -14.86
CA GLY A 15 -0.96 -8.25 -15.84
C GLY A 15 -0.54 -9.61 -15.28
N SER A 16 -0.87 -10.69 -15.99
CA SER A 16 -0.48 -12.05 -15.59
C SER A 16 1.04 -12.22 -15.48
N GLU A 17 1.81 -11.52 -16.32
CA GLU A 17 3.28 -11.56 -16.32
C GLU A 17 3.91 -10.86 -15.11
N THR A 18 3.20 -9.93 -14.47
CA THR A 18 3.69 -9.13 -13.35
C THR A 18 3.05 -9.51 -12.01
N ALA A 19 2.10 -10.44 -12.02
CA ALA A 19 1.29 -10.85 -10.88
C ALA A 19 2.09 -11.50 -9.74
N ARG A 20 3.31 -12.00 -10.00
CA ARG A 20 4.16 -12.63 -8.97
C ARG A 20 4.45 -11.70 -7.78
N TYR A 21 4.55 -10.40 -8.02
CA TYR A 21 4.94 -9.40 -7.01
C TYR A 21 4.02 -8.18 -6.95
N ASP A 22 2.82 -8.25 -7.54
CA ASP A 22 1.91 -7.12 -7.78
C ASP A 22 2.37 -6.16 -8.90
N GLY A 23 1.39 -5.63 -9.63
CA GLY A 23 1.56 -4.65 -10.71
C GLY A 23 1.37 -3.20 -10.26
N ASN A 24 1.01 -2.97 -9.00
CA ASN A 24 0.76 -1.66 -8.44
C ASN A 24 2.03 -0.85 -8.14
N THR A 25 1.93 0.48 -8.21
CA THR A 25 3.02 1.39 -7.79
C THR A 25 3.18 1.44 -6.27
N SER A 26 4.37 1.85 -5.81
CA SER A 26 4.83 1.86 -4.41
C SER A 26 3.72 2.15 -3.39
N CYS A 27 3.42 1.15 -2.56
CA CYS A 27 2.56 1.31 -1.39
C CYS A 27 2.85 0.18 -0.41
N ILE A 28 3.31 0.52 0.79
CA ILE A 28 3.68 -0.44 1.84
C ILE A 28 2.98 -0.03 3.12
N SER A 29 2.40 -0.98 3.85
CA SER A 29 1.84 -0.71 5.17
C SER A 29 2.61 -1.43 6.27
N LEU A 30 2.76 -0.77 7.41
CA LEU A 30 3.23 -1.35 8.66
C LEU A 30 2.15 -1.17 9.72
N SER A 31 1.57 -2.28 10.20
CA SER A 31 0.70 -2.25 11.37
C SER A 31 1.53 -1.92 12.60
N LEU A 32 1.20 -0.82 13.27
CA LEU A 32 1.83 -0.37 14.51
C LEU A 32 1.14 -1.04 15.71
N ASP A 33 -0.19 -1.07 15.68
CA ASP A 33 -1.06 -1.78 16.62
C ASP A 33 -2.40 -2.16 15.94
N GLU A 34 -3.44 -2.47 16.72
CA GLU A 34 -4.76 -2.89 16.22
C GLU A 34 -5.51 -1.81 15.43
N THR A 35 -5.23 -0.53 15.67
CA THR A 35 -5.98 0.61 15.13
C THR A 35 -5.10 1.62 14.39
N HIS A 36 -3.79 1.41 14.35
CA HIS A 36 -2.83 2.32 13.73
C HIS A 36 -1.99 1.62 12.67
N THR A 37 -1.93 2.23 11.49
CA THR A 37 -1.10 1.77 10.37
C THR A 37 -0.25 2.93 9.84
N LEU A 38 1.05 2.69 9.69
CA LEU A 38 1.92 3.56 8.91
C LEU A 38 1.91 3.09 7.44
N VAL A 39 1.66 4.00 6.52
CA VAL A 39 1.69 3.77 5.07
C VAL A 39 2.88 4.53 4.49
N LEU A 40 3.79 3.79 3.86
CA LEU A 40 4.92 4.33 3.10
C LEU A 40 4.53 4.39 1.63
N ASP A 41 4.50 5.61 1.09
CA ASP A 41 3.99 5.96 -0.22
C ASP A 41 2.51 5.55 -0.48
N ALA A 42 1.85 6.36 -1.28
CA ALA A 42 0.42 6.26 -1.58
C ALA A 42 0.18 5.99 -3.08
N GLY A 43 0.96 5.10 -3.68
CA GLY A 43 0.81 4.69 -5.08
C GLY A 43 -0.49 3.93 -5.35
N SER A 44 -0.62 3.32 -6.54
CA SER A 44 -1.84 2.63 -6.95
C SER A 44 -2.20 1.44 -6.06
N GLY A 45 -1.21 0.90 -5.31
CA GLY A 45 -1.43 -0.13 -4.30
C GLY A 45 -2.31 0.34 -3.12
N LEU A 46 -2.42 1.65 -2.89
CA LEU A 46 -3.28 2.21 -1.84
C LEU A 46 -4.74 1.79 -2.01
N ARG A 47 -5.20 1.60 -3.27
CA ARG A 47 -6.56 1.13 -3.55
C ARG A 47 -6.81 -0.27 -2.97
N VAL A 48 -5.84 -1.17 -3.06
CA VAL A 48 -5.94 -2.54 -2.53
C VAL A 48 -5.87 -2.54 -1.01
N LEU A 49 -5.00 -1.70 -0.43
CA LEU A 49 -4.96 -1.47 1.02
C LEU A 49 -6.32 -0.95 1.54
N GLY A 50 -6.92 0.02 0.85
CA GLY A 50 -8.23 0.57 1.23
C GLY A 50 -9.40 -0.39 1.12
N GLN A 51 -9.23 -1.53 0.45
CA GLN A 51 -10.21 -2.61 0.37
C GLN A 51 -10.07 -3.63 1.52
N GLN A 52 -9.02 -3.53 2.33
CA GLN A 52 -8.86 -4.41 3.49
C GLN A 52 -9.90 -4.09 4.56
N PRO A 53 -10.40 -5.11 5.28
CA PRO A 53 -11.35 -4.89 6.36
C PRO A 53 -10.65 -4.30 7.58
N PHE A 54 -11.07 -3.12 8.01
CA PHE A 54 -10.67 -2.50 9.28
C PHE A 54 -11.90 -2.48 10.21
N ALA A 55 -11.90 -3.35 11.23
CA ALA A 55 -13.08 -3.60 12.08
C ALA A 55 -13.36 -2.50 13.12
N LYS A 56 -12.37 -1.63 13.37
CA LYS A 56 -12.43 -0.53 14.33
C LYS A 56 -12.14 0.78 13.60
N PRO A 57 -12.54 1.95 14.15
CA PRO A 57 -12.02 3.23 13.68
C PRO A 57 -10.48 3.15 13.59
N HIS A 58 -9.95 3.35 12.39
CA HIS A 58 -8.55 3.07 12.07
C HIS A 58 -7.85 4.35 11.64
N VAL A 59 -6.68 4.60 12.19
CA VAL A 59 -5.86 5.77 11.91
C VAL A 59 -4.71 5.36 10.98
N PHE A 60 -4.52 6.14 9.93
CA PHE A 60 -3.45 5.95 8.97
C PHE A 60 -2.48 7.13 9.03
N TYR A 61 -1.20 6.84 9.25
CA TYR A 61 -0.12 7.80 9.09
C TYR A 61 0.48 7.61 7.70
N PHE A 62 0.64 8.68 6.93
CA PHE A 62 1.25 8.61 5.60
C PHE A 62 2.63 9.25 5.63
N LEU A 63 3.64 8.48 5.20
CA LEU A 63 4.94 9.01 4.82
C LEU A 63 5.02 8.97 3.29
N LEU A 64 4.95 10.14 2.66
CA LEU A 64 5.15 10.27 1.23
C LEU A 64 6.62 10.61 0.99
N SER A 65 7.39 9.67 0.45
CA SER A 65 8.83 9.88 0.21
C SER A 65 9.07 10.92 -0.89
N HIS A 66 8.15 10.98 -1.84
CA HIS A 66 8.10 11.97 -2.91
C HIS A 66 6.65 12.22 -3.31
N VAL A 67 6.40 13.37 -3.89
CA VAL A 67 5.15 13.70 -4.57
C VAL A 67 5.56 14.00 -6.00
N LEU A 68 5.00 13.25 -6.96
CA LEU A 68 5.16 13.57 -8.39
C LEU A 68 4.51 14.92 -8.70
#